data_AF-A0A937CHS2-F1
#
_entry.id   AF-A0A937CHS2-F1
#
_cell.length_a   1.000
_cell.length_b   1.000
_cell.length_c   1.000
_cell.angle_alpha   90.00
_cell.angle_beta   90.00
_cell.angle_gamma   90.00
#
_symmetry.space_group_name_H-M   'P 1'
#
loop_
_entity.id
_entity.type
_entity.pdbx_description
1 polymer ?
#
loop_
_entity_poly.entity_id
_entity_poly.type
_entity_poly.pdbx_seq_one_letter_code
_entity_poly.pdbx_strand_id
1 'polypeptide(L)'
;MTNATLSSWNDLIDLLISFEGFETKTAYDMYGIPTLGHGFALIILAQKNPAIWQIRSDINLRFGEAGMPLLNQAGLNVLLACAADLTAGKKNIRDLTPIGITITRQQARVLVESHVRELAAQVSSRLTNAWDTLGWAKRGGLLQWLYVRGIGALTQELQNEWRQGHFFKVADDIVKNSPKVIASRSKLAANLIAYGSFDRHGFYSVRPGDTLGSIAAHLRLTQQALLDANGALKVNPHKLSIGQELKLPVVA
;
A
#
# COMPACT_ATOMS: atom_id res chain seq x y z
N MET A 1 -11.09 -20.54 12.58
CA MET A 1 -10.68 -19.47 13.50
C MET A 1 -9.62 -18.65 12.78
N THR A 2 -9.76 -17.37 12.44
CA THR A 2 -10.74 -16.31 12.67
C THR A 2 -10.78 -15.48 11.39
N ASN A 3 -11.92 -14.89 11.03
CA ASN A 3 -11.95 -13.81 10.04
C ASN A 3 -10.94 -12.77 10.49
N ALA A 4 -9.95 -12.44 9.66
CA ALA A 4 -8.95 -11.43 10.01
C ALA A 4 -9.66 -10.07 10.06
N THR A 5 -10.28 -9.78 11.19
CA THR A 5 -10.87 -8.49 11.50
C THR A 5 -9.72 -7.56 11.78
N LEU A 6 -9.59 -6.50 10.98
CA LEU A 6 -8.74 -5.38 11.35
C LEU A 6 -9.27 -4.86 12.68
N SER A 7 -8.49 -5.02 13.74
CA SER A 7 -8.90 -4.70 15.12
C SER A 7 -7.86 -3.90 15.88
N SER A 8 -6.66 -3.77 15.30
CA SER A 8 -5.52 -3.12 15.89
C SER A 8 -4.64 -2.45 14.84
N TRP A 9 -3.72 -1.60 15.31
CA TRP A 9 -2.63 -1.08 14.48
C TRP A 9 -1.80 -2.20 13.85
N ASN A 10 -1.52 -3.27 14.60
CA ASN A 10 -0.72 -4.37 14.09
C ASN A 10 -1.38 -5.07 12.90
N ASP A 11 -2.70 -5.32 12.97
CA ASP A 11 -3.43 -5.93 11.85
C ASP A 11 -3.37 -5.05 10.59
N LEU A 12 -3.44 -3.73 10.75
CA LEU A 12 -3.35 -2.76 9.66
C LEU A 12 -1.95 -2.76 9.03
N ILE A 13 -0.90 -2.75 9.85
CA ILE A 13 0.49 -2.78 9.35
C ILE A 13 0.78 -4.11 8.66
N ASP A 14 0.32 -5.24 9.22
CA ASP A 14 0.49 -6.55 8.61
C ASP A 14 -0.27 -6.65 7.27
N LEU A 15 -1.46 -6.05 7.18
CA LEU A 15 -2.19 -5.92 5.91
C LEU A 15 -1.38 -5.15 4.88
N LEU A 16 -0.87 -3.96 5.22
CA LEU A 16 -0.07 -3.13 4.31
C LEU A 16 1.16 -3.89 3.79
N ILE A 17 1.91 -4.50 4.70
CA ILE A 17 3.12 -5.26 4.39
C ILE A 17 2.82 -6.46 3.50
N SER A 18 1.65 -7.10 3.65
CA SER A 18 1.27 -8.25 2.81
C SER A 18 1.19 -7.93 1.31
N PHE A 19 1.01 -6.66 0.93
CA PHE A 19 0.99 -6.25 -0.48
C PHE A 19 2.37 -6.01 -1.08
N GLU A 20 3.40 -5.91 -0.24
CA GLU A 20 4.74 -5.52 -0.64
C GLU A 20 5.71 -6.70 -0.60
N GLY A 21 6.69 -6.67 -1.50
CA GLY A 21 7.89 -7.47 -1.36
C GLY A 21 8.69 -7.03 -0.12
N PHE A 22 9.77 -7.75 0.17
CA PHE A 22 10.74 -7.32 1.18
C PHE A 22 12.11 -7.25 0.54
N GLU A 23 12.64 -6.03 0.43
CA GLU A 23 13.98 -5.77 -0.07
C GLU A 23 14.91 -5.38 1.08
N THR A 24 15.99 -6.14 1.26
CA THR A 24 16.99 -5.86 2.31
C THR A 24 17.84 -4.63 1.99
N LYS A 25 17.93 -4.27 0.71
CA LYS A 25 18.66 -3.12 0.17
C LYS A 25 17.70 -2.25 -0.63
N THR A 26 18.16 -1.09 -1.07
CA THR A 26 17.37 -0.21 -1.91
C THR A 26 17.09 -0.81 -3.27
N ALA A 27 15.84 -0.71 -3.72
CA ALA A 27 15.38 -1.20 -5.02
C ALA A 27 14.44 -0.18 -5.67
N TYR A 28 14.29 -0.23 -6.99
CA TYR A 28 13.24 0.53 -7.68
C TYR A 28 11.91 -0.22 -7.58
N ASP A 29 10.83 0.52 -7.29
CA ASP A 29 9.47 0.00 -7.49
C ASP A 29 9.09 -0.02 -8.98
N MET A 30 7.87 -0.44 -9.29
CA MET A 30 7.34 -0.50 -10.66
C MET A 30 7.22 0.85 -11.37
N TYR A 31 7.39 1.98 -10.66
CA TYR A 31 7.39 3.33 -11.20
C TYR A 31 8.79 3.92 -11.32
N GLY A 32 9.84 3.17 -10.94
CA GLY A 32 11.20 3.67 -10.91
C GLY A 32 11.51 4.52 -9.67
N ILE A 33 10.69 4.42 -8.62
CA ILE A 33 10.91 5.12 -7.35
C ILE A 33 11.84 4.28 -6.47
N PRO A 34 12.94 4.83 -5.94
CA PRO A 34 13.78 4.12 -4.98
C PRO A 34 13.01 3.89 -3.68
N THR A 35 12.92 2.63 -3.29
CA THR A 35 12.24 2.13 -2.09
C THR A 35 13.19 1.28 -1.25
N LEU A 36 12.81 1.04 0.00
CA LEU A 36 13.53 0.17 0.93
C LEU A 36 12.54 -0.67 1.76
N GLY A 37 12.88 -1.94 2.03
CA GLY A 37 12.04 -2.82 2.84
C GLY A 37 10.73 -3.17 2.16
N HIS A 38 9.62 -2.85 2.81
CA HIS A 38 8.26 -3.09 2.31
C HIS A 38 7.76 -1.90 1.50
N GLY A 39 8.49 -1.51 0.47
CA GLY A 39 8.07 -0.43 -0.44
C GLY A 39 8.12 0.98 0.16
N PHE A 40 8.88 1.22 1.25
CA PHE A 40 9.02 2.56 1.81
C PHE A 40 9.79 3.45 0.83
N ALA A 41 9.08 4.35 0.14
CA ALA A 41 9.67 5.30 -0.80
C ALA A 41 10.67 6.23 -0.11
N LEU A 42 11.83 6.42 -0.72
CA LEU A 42 12.91 7.28 -0.20
C LEU A 42 12.84 8.70 -0.79
N ILE A 43 12.19 8.83 -1.95
CA ILE A 43 11.90 10.11 -2.60
C ILE A 43 10.40 10.18 -2.89
N ILE A 44 9.86 11.39 -2.87
CA ILE A 44 8.44 11.69 -3.06
C ILE A 44 8.27 12.93 -3.94
N LEU A 45 7.07 13.11 -4.50
CA LEU A 45 6.70 14.38 -5.13
C LEU A 45 6.65 15.51 -4.10
N ALA A 46 7.17 16.67 -4.48
CA ALA A 46 7.13 17.86 -3.64
C ALA A 46 5.68 18.37 -3.50
N GLN A 47 5.23 18.59 -2.26
CA GLN A 47 3.85 19.00 -1.99
C GLN A 47 3.47 20.31 -2.70
N LYS A 48 4.40 21.27 -2.77
CA LYS A 48 4.17 22.59 -3.39
C LYS A 48 4.30 22.58 -4.92
N ASN A 49 4.96 21.57 -5.49
CA ASN A 49 5.13 21.43 -6.93
C ASN A 49 5.19 19.94 -7.30
N PRO A 50 4.05 19.30 -7.61
CA PRO A 50 3.98 17.87 -7.87
C PRO A 50 4.62 17.44 -9.21
N ALA A 51 5.32 18.35 -9.90
CA ALA A 51 6.22 18.02 -11.01
C ALA A 51 7.66 17.74 -10.56
N ILE A 52 8.01 18.06 -9.30
CA ILE A 52 9.37 17.91 -8.77
C ILE A 52 9.42 16.73 -7.80
N TRP A 53 10.37 15.83 -8.03
CA TRP A 53 10.73 14.78 -7.08
C TRP A 53 11.80 15.29 -6.12
N GLN A 54 11.71 14.88 -4.86
CA GLN A 54 12.66 15.26 -3.81
C GLN A 54 12.85 14.13 -2.80
N ILE A 55 13.97 14.16 -2.08
CA ILE A 55 14.17 13.29 -0.92
C ILE A 55 13.11 13.63 0.12
N ARG A 56 12.58 12.59 0.77
CA ARG A 56 11.67 12.75 1.90
C ARG A 56 12.35 13.57 3.01
N SER A 57 11.72 14.68 3.39
CA SER A 57 12.23 15.52 4.49
C SER A 57 12.22 14.79 5.84
N ASP A 58 11.37 13.77 6.00
CA ASP A 58 11.26 12.96 7.21
C ASP A 58 12.18 11.73 7.22
N ILE A 59 13.02 11.51 6.21
CA ILE A 59 13.76 10.23 6.04
C ILE A 59 14.64 9.88 7.24
N ASN A 60 15.37 10.85 7.80
CA ASN A 60 16.25 10.63 8.95
C ASN A 60 15.47 10.41 10.25
N LEU A 61 14.29 11.02 10.40
CA LEU A 61 13.38 10.72 11.52
C LEU A 61 12.95 9.25 11.46
N ARG A 62 12.47 8.79 10.29
CA ARG A 62 12.04 7.40 10.10
C ARG A 62 13.16 6.41 10.31
N PHE A 63 14.37 6.73 9.83
CA PHE A 63 15.54 5.88 10.03
C PHE A 63 15.93 5.80 11.51
N GLY A 64 15.90 6.93 12.23
CA GLY A 64 16.14 6.96 13.67
C GLY A 64 15.14 6.11 14.47
N GLU A 65 13.84 6.23 14.17
CA GLU A 65 12.78 5.43 14.81
C GLU A 65 12.94 3.93 14.51
N ALA A 66 13.42 3.58 13.32
CA ALA A 66 13.73 2.20 12.94
C ALA A 66 15.08 1.69 13.49
N GLY A 67 15.84 2.51 14.22
CA GLY A 67 17.19 2.12 14.69
C GLY A 67 18.16 1.85 13.55
N MET A 68 18.01 2.56 12.42
CA MET A 68 18.86 2.47 11.24
C MET A 68 19.92 3.58 11.26
N PRO A 69 21.08 3.40 10.61
CA PRO A 69 22.01 4.49 10.39
C PRO A 69 21.36 5.59 9.54
N LEU A 70 21.70 6.85 9.85
CA LEU A 70 21.27 7.99 9.05
C LEU A 70 21.88 7.94 7.63
N LEU A 71 21.19 8.56 6.67
CA LEU A 71 21.69 8.68 5.31
C LEU A 71 22.98 9.51 5.28
N ASN A 72 24.07 8.89 4.81
CA ASN A 72 25.34 9.57 4.59
C ASN A 72 25.32 10.36 3.27
N GLN A 73 26.36 11.17 3.04
CA GLN A 73 26.46 12.01 1.84
C GLN A 73 26.41 11.22 0.53
N ALA A 74 27.02 10.03 0.48
CA ALA A 74 27.01 9.19 -0.72
C ALA A 74 25.59 8.71 -1.06
N GLY A 75 24.85 8.23 -0.06
CA GLY A 75 23.44 7.85 -0.23
C GLY A 75 22.55 9.02 -0.60
N LEU A 76 22.76 10.20 0.00
CA LEU A 76 22.04 11.43 -0.38
C LEU A 76 22.29 11.78 -1.86
N ASN A 77 23.53 11.71 -2.33
CA ASN A 77 23.85 12.00 -3.73
C ASN A 77 23.14 11.03 -4.70
N VAL A 78 23.05 9.74 -4.36
CA VAL A 78 22.30 8.75 -5.13
C VAL A 78 20.82 9.12 -5.21
N LEU A 79 20.19 9.45 -4.08
CA LEU A 79 18.77 9.80 -4.04
C LEU A 79 18.48 11.13 -4.74
N LEU A 80 19.38 12.12 -4.64
CA LEU A 80 19.29 13.39 -5.38
C LEU A 80 19.34 13.17 -6.89
N ALA A 81 20.24 12.31 -7.37
CA ALA A 81 20.32 11.96 -8.79
C ALA A 81 19.03 11.27 -9.28
N CYS A 82 18.49 10.32 -8.49
CA CYS A 82 17.21 9.67 -8.82
C CYS A 82 16.05 10.68 -8.88
N ALA A 83 16.00 11.60 -7.93
CA ALA A 83 14.98 12.65 -7.90
C ALA A 83 15.09 13.59 -9.12
N ALA A 84 16.31 13.97 -9.52
CA ALA A 84 16.53 14.78 -10.72
C ALA A 84 16.10 14.04 -12.01
N ASP A 85 16.43 12.75 -12.13
CA ASP A 85 16.05 11.92 -13.26
C ASP A 85 14.52 11.78 -13.40
N LEU A 86 13.82 11.47 -12.31
CA LEU A 86 12.36 11.38 -12.31
C LEU A 86 11.70 12.74 -12.58
N THR A 87 12.27 13.84 -12.07
CA THR A 87 11.81 15.21 -12.36
C THR A 87 11.96 15.53 -13.86
N ALA A 88 13.02 15.03 -14.49
CA ALA A 88 13.22 15.13 -15.94
C ALA A 88 12.38 14.12 -16.75
N GLY A 89 11.52 13.32 -16.12
CA GLY A 89 10.66 12.33 -16.77
C GLY A 89 11.38 11.07 -17.24
N LYS A 90 12.63 10.84 -16.80
CA LYS A 90 13.34 9.60 -17.12
C LYS A 90 12.73 8.43 -16.37
N LYS A 91 12.52 7.32 -17.07
CA LYS A 91 12.08 6.05 -16.46
C LYS A 91 13.32 5.20 -16.24
N ASN A 92 13.82 5.12 -15.00
CA ASN A 92 14.99 4.30 -14.70
C ASN A 92 14.60 2.82 -14.66
N ILE A 93 15.23 2.04 -15.54
CA ILE A 93 15.05 0.60 -15.66
C ILE A 93 16.44 -0.03 -15.42
N ARG A 94 16.64 -0.50 -14.18
CA ARG A 94 17.68 -1.41 -13.64
C ARG A 94 18.95 -0.79 -13.02
N ASP A 95 19.38 -1.49 -11.96
CA ASP A 95 20.50 -1.32 -11.03
C ASP A 95 20.61 0.05 -10.34
N LEU A 96 19.76 0.24 -9.32
CA LEU A 96 19.95 1.32 -8.36
C LEU A 96 21.26 1.10 -7.61
N THR A 97 22.20 2.05 -7.73
CA THR A 97 23.39 2.09 -6.87
C THR A 97 22.94 2.02 -5.40
N PRO A 98 23.35 1.01 -4.62
CA PRO A 98 22.92 0.88 -3.25
C PRO A 98 23.34 2.11 -2.43
N ILE A 99 22.43 2.64 -1.61
CA ILE A 99 22.73 3.80 -0.73
C ILE A 99 23.63 3.44 0.47
N GLY A 100 24.21 2.23 0.49
CA GLY A 100 25.06 1.75 1.58
C GLY A 100 24.33 1.31 2.85
N ILE A 101 23.00 1.10 2.78
CA ILE A 101 22.17 0.68 3.92
C ILE A 101 21.56 -0.70 3.62
N THR A 102 21.65 -1.60 4.60
CA THR A 102 20.97 -2.91 4.60
C THR A 102 20.09 -2.99 5.85
N ILE A 103 18.88 -3.54 5.72
CA ILE A 103 17.89 -3.56 6.81
C ILE A 103 17.31 -4.95 7.08
N THR A 104 16.81 -5.13 8.29
CA THR A 104 16.03 -6.31 8.69
C THR A 104 14.54 -6.13 8.39
N ARG A 105 13.78 -7.23 8.42
CA ARG A 105 12.30 -7.18 8.32
C ARG A 105 11.67 -6.35 9.43
N GLN A 106 12.23 -6.40 10.64
CA GLN A 106 11.73 -5.61 11.76
C GLN A 106 11.93 -4.12 11.51
N GLN A 107 13.09 -3.72 11.02
CA GLN A 107 13.35 -2.32 10.65
C GLN A 107 12.43 -1.86 9.51
N ALA A 108 12.23 -2.70 8.48
CA ALA A 108 11.29 -2.43 7.41
C ALA A 108 9.86 -2.24 7.92
N ARG A 109 9.42 -3.07 8.88
CA ARG A 109 8.11 -2.93 9.52
C ARG A 109 7.99 -1.60 10.25
N VAL A 110 9.02 -1.18 11.00
CA VAL A 110 9.01 0.10 11.72
C VAL A 110 8.94 1.29 10.75
N LEU A 111 9.63 1.23 9.59
CA LEU A 111 9.52 2.27 8.55
C LEU A 111 8.07 2.42 8.05
N VAL A 112 7.39 1.29 7.75
CA VAL A 112 5.99 1.31 7.33
C VAL A 112 5.10 1.82 8.46
N GLU A 113 5.24 1.27 9.66
CA GLU A 113 4.41 1.65 10.81
C GLU A 113 4.52 3.14 11.13
N SER A 114 5.74 3.65 11.23
CA SER A 114 6.00 5.05 11.51
C SER A 114 5.36 5.98 10.47
N HIS A 115 5.54 5.67 9.18
CA HIS A 115 4.93 6.46 8.11
C HIS A 115 3.40 6.43 8.14
N VAL A 116 2.81 5.27 8.40
CA VAL A 116 1.36 5.10 8.42
C VAL A 116 0.74 5.80 9.63
N ARG A 117 1.42 5.81 10.77
CA ARG A 117 1.01 6.59 11.95
C ARG A 117 1.01 8.10 11.66
N GLU A 118 2.03 8.59 10.95
CA GLU A 118 2.07 9.97 10.49
C GLU A 118 0.92 10.29 9.53
N LEU A 119 0.67 9.43 8.55
CA LEU A 119 -0.49 9.58 7.66
C LEU A 119 -1.79 9.62 8.45
N ALA A 120 -1.95 8.78 9.46
CA ALA A 120 -3.13 8.76 10.31
C ALA A 120 -3.31 10.04 11.12
N ALA A 121 -2.22 10.63 11.63
CA ALA A 121 -2.28 11.93 12.30
C ALA A 121 -2.72 13.04 11.33
N GLN A 122 -2.21 13.03 10.09
CA GLN A 122 -2.62 13.98 9.05
C GLN A 122 -4.06 13.77 8.57
N VAL A 123 -4.54 12.52 8.53
CA VAL A 123 -5.93 12.22 8.22
C VAL A 123 -6.84 12.68 9.36
N SER A 124 -6.46 12.40 10.61
CA SER A 124 -7.20 12.84 11.80
C SER A 124 -7.35 14.36 11.83
N SER A 125 -6.30 15.11 11.53
CA SER A 125 -6.41 16.59 11.48
C SER A 125 -7.32 17.09 10.36
N ARG A 126 -7.39 16.40 9.22
CA ARG A 126 -8.25 16.74 8.07
C ARG A 126 -9.70 16.32 8.24
N LEU A 127 -9.95 15.15 8.81
CA LEU A 127 -11.29 14.59 9.00
C LEU A 127 -11.89 14.93 10.38
N THR A 128 -11.09 15.51 11.27
CA THR A 128 -11.47 15.89 12.64
C THR A 128 -12.16 14.72 13.35
N ASN A 129 -13.29 14.99 14.01
CA ASN A 129 -14.05 14.00 14.79
C ASN A 129 -14.53 12.82 13.93
N ALA A 130 -14.66 13.00 12.61
CA ALA A 130 -15.11 11.93 11.72
C ALA A 130 -14.09 10.79 11.61
N TRP A 131 -12.80 11.02 11.90
CA TRP A 131 -11.79 9.96 11.91
C TRP A 131 -11.93 9.02 13.12
N ASP A 132 -12.23 9.60 14.28
CA ASP A 132 -12.24 8.88 15.55
C ASP A 132 -13.45 7.95 15.67
N THR A 133 -14.51 8.19 14.90
CA THR A 133 -15.71 7.34 14.83
C THR A 133 -15.58 6.16 13.86
N LEU A 134 -14.52 6.12 13.03
CA LEU A 134 -14.33 5.05 12.05
C LEU A 134 -13.88 3.74 12.69
N GLY A 135 -14.54 2.65 12.31
CA GLY A 135 -14.01 1.30 12.54
C GLY A 135 -12.69 1.06 11.80
N TRP A 136 -11.91 0.12 12.31
CA TRP A 136 -10.58 -0.23 11.81
C TRP A 136 -10.53 -0.60 10.33
N ALA A 137 -11.58 -1.22 9.77
CA ALA A 137 -11.63 -1.52 8.35
C ALA A 137 -11.59 -0.24 7.50
N LYS A 138 -12.45 0.74 7.81
CA LYS A 138 -12.49 2.03 7.08
C LYS A 138 -11.17 2.80 7.24
N ARG A 139 -10.60 2.82 8.45
CA ARG A 139 -9.26 3.38 8.70
C ARG A 139 -8.19 2.69 7.86
N GLY A 140 -8.22 1.36 7.84
CA GLY A 140 -7.31 0.51 7.08
C GLY A 140 -7.39 0.76 5.58
N GLY A 141 -8.60 0.82 5.01
CA GLY A 141 -8.78 1.10 3.59
C GLY A 141 -8.26 2.49 3.20
N LEU A 142 -8.56 3.52 4.00
CA LEU A 142 -8.06 4.87 3.72
C LEU A 142 -6.54 4.93 3.83
N LEU A 143 -5.95 4.40 4.90
CA LEU A 143 -4.50 4.42 5.11
C LEU A 143 -3.76 3.56 4.09
N GLN A 144 -4.34 2.43 3.66
CA GLN A 144 -3.78 1.59 2.60
C GLN A 144 -3.65 2.38 1.29
N TRP A 145 -4.71 3.09 0.92
CA TRP A 145 -4.70 3.90 -0.30
C TRP A 145 -3.74 5.08 -0.21
N LEU A 146 -3.73 5.78 0.93
CA LEU A 146 -2.85 6.93 1.16
C LEU A 146 -1.38 6.57 1.32
N TYR A 147 -1.04 5.34 1.76
CA TYR A 147 0.34 4.88 1.81
C TYR A 147 1.01 4.94 0.42
N VAL A 148 0.25 4.63 -0.64
CA VAL A 148 0.73 4.66 -2.03
C VAL A 148 0.55 6.03 -2.67
N ARG A 149 -0.54 6.73 -2.36
CA ARG A 149 -0.92 7.99 -3.02
C ARG A 149 -0.41 9.25 -2.34
N GLY A 150 0.03 9.12 -1.09
CA GLY A 150 0.33 10.23 -0.20
C GLY A 150 -0.93 10.98 0.25
N ILE A 151 -0.76 11.81 1.29
CA ILE A 151 -1.83 12.61 1.89
C ILE A 151 -2.51 13.59 0.91
N GLY A 152 -1.81 13.99 -0.16
CA GLY A 152 -2.33 14.91 -1.17
C GLY A 152 -3.56 14.36 -1.91
N ALA A 153 -3.72 13.04 -1.97
CA ALA A 153 -4.87 12.40 -2.59
C ALA A 153 -6.17 12.55 -1.77
N LEU A 154 -6.08 12.87 -0.47
CA LEU A 154 -7.24 13.21 0.36
C LEU A 154 -7.66 14.67 0.11
N THR A 155 -8.26 14.92 -1.06
CA THR A 155 -8.75 16.23 -1.51
C THR A 155 -9.83 16.79 -0.60
N GLN A 156 -10.11 18.10 -0.69
CA GLN A 156 -11.16 18.72 0.12
C GLN A 156 -12.55 18.13 -0.17
N GLU A 157 -12.82 17.78 -1.42
CA GLU A 157 -14.06 17.11 -1.84
C GLU A 157 -14.17 15.73 -1.17
N LEU A 158 -13.12 14.91 -1.26
CA LEU A 158 -13.13 13.58 -0.65
C LEU A 158 -13.27 13.67 0.88
N GLN A 159 -12.63 14.65 1.53
CA GLN A 159 -12.81 14.92 2.96
C GLN A 159 -14.28 15.23 3.30
N ASN A 160 -14.98 16.00 2.48
CA ASN A 160 -16.38 16.32 2.71
C ASN A 160 -17.27 15.07 2.61
N GLU A 161 -17.04 14.21 1.63
CA GLU A 161 -17.74 12.92 1.49
C GLU A 161 -17.48 11.99 2.69
N TRP A 162 -16.23 11.93 3.17
CA TRP A 162 -15.86 11.20 4.38
C TRP A 162 -16.63 11.68 5.61
N ARG A 163 -16.67 13.01 5.85
CA ARG A 163 -17.37 13.60 7.00
C ARG A 163 -18.88 13.39 6.94
N GLN A 164 -19.46 13.27 5.75
CA GLN A 164 -20.87 12.98 5.53
C GLN A 164 -21.19 11.47 5.59
N GLY A 165 -20.18 10.61 5.72
CA GLY A 165 -20.37 9.16 5.77
C GLY A 165 -20.74 8.53 4.40
N HIS A 166 -20.49 9.23 3.29
CA HIS A 166 -20.77 8.75 1.94
C HIS A 166 -19.73 7.73 1.45
N PHE A 167 -19.50 6.67 2.23
CA PHE A 167 -18.39 5.73 2.02
C PHE A 167 -18.43 4.98 0.69
N PHE A 168 -19.62 4.72 0.12
CA PHE A 168 -19.75 4.12 -1.21
C PHE A 168 -19.26 5.05 -2.32
N LYS A 169 -19.55 6.36 -2.21
CA LYS A 169 -19.06 7.37 -3.15
C LYS A 169 -17.54 7.52 -3.03
N VAL A 170 -17.02 7.61 -1.81
CA VAL A 170 -15.57 7.62 -1.54
C VAL A 170 -14.89 6.40 -2.15
N ALA A 171 -15.46 5.21 -1.98
CA ALA A 171 -14.91 3.97 -2.52
C ALA A 171 -14.87 3.98 -4.05
N ASP A 172 -15.94 4.43 -4.69
CA ASP A 172 -16.01 4.58 -6.15
C ASP A 172 -14.98 5.60 -6.68
N ASP A 173 -14.86 6.75 -6.01
CA ASP A 173 -13.88 7.79 -6.36
C ASP A 173 -12.43 7.28 -6.22
N ILE A 174 -12.13 6.49 -5.19
CA ILE A 174 -10.83 5.86 -4.99
C ILE A 174 -10.49 4.91 -6.14
N VAL A 175 -11.44 4.09 -6.60
CA VAL A 175 -11.22 3.16 -7.72
C VAL A 175 -11.05 3.92 -9.03
N LYS A 176 -11.92 4.89 -9.32
CA LYS A 176 -11.91 5.67 -10.56
C LYS A 176 -10.65 6.51 -10.73
N ASN A 177 -10.17 7.12 -9.65
CA ASN A 177 -9.05 8.05 -9.67
C ASN A 177 -7.70 7.40 -9.35
N SER A 178 -7.62 6.07 -9.35
CA SER A 178 -6.38 5.33 -9.11
C SER A 178 -5.73 4.85 -10.41
N PRO A 179 -4.39 4.99 -10.54
CA PRO A 179 -3.66 4.41 -11.66
C PRO A 179 -3.91 2.89 -11.76
N LYS A 180 -4.03 2.39 -13.00
CA LYS A 180 -4.31 0.96 -13.28
C LYS A 180 -3.36 0.00 -12.55
N VAL A 181 -2.10 0.38 -12.41
CA VAL A 181 -1.07 -0.47 -11.79
C VAL A 181 -1.25 -0.63 -10.27
N ILE A 182 -2.06 0.21 -9.61
CA ILE A 182 -2.47 0.05 -8.21
C ILE A 182 -3.96 -0.32 -8.06
N ALA A 183 -4.61 -0.78 -9.14
CA ALA A 183 -6.04 -1.07 -9.15
C ALA A 183 -6.44 -2.10 -8.09
N SER A 184 -5.67 -3.20 -7.93
CA SER A 184 -5.99 -4.24 -6.94
C SER A 184 -5.95 -3.70 -5.50
N ARG A 185 -4.99 -2.83 -5.18
CA ARG A 185 -4.92 -2.17 -3.86
C ARG A 185 -6.07 -1.20 -3.66
N SER A 186 -6.40 -0.44 -4.70
CA SER A 186 -7.49 0.54 -4.66
C SER A 186 -8.85 -0.13 -4.50
N LYS A 187 -9.07 -1.29 -5.14
CA LYS A 187 -10.27 -2.12 -4.98
C LYS A 187 -10.39 -2.66 -3.55
N LEU A 188 -9.30 -3.15 -2.96
CA LEU A 188 -9.32 -3.57 -1.56
C LEU A 188 -9.67 -2.40 -0.63
N ALA A 189 -8.98 -1.26 -0.79
CA ALA A 189 -9.22 -0.06 0.00
C ALA A 189 -10.69 0.37 -0.10
N ALA A 190 -11.23 0.41 -1.33
CA ALA A 190 -12.62 0.74 -1.61
C ALA A 190 -13.59 -0.21 -0.91
N ASN A 191 -13.35 -1.52 -0.93
CA ASN A 191 -14.18 -2.49 -0.22
C ASN A 191 -14.15 -2.28 1.30
N LEU A 192 -12.98 -2.09 1.88
CA LEU A 192 -12.82 -1.82 3.31
C LEU A 192 -13.55 -0.55 3.74
N ILE A 193 -13.55 0.47 2.89
CA ILE A 193 -14.22 1.75 3.11
C ILE A 193 -15.74 1.60 3.00
N ALA A 194 -16.23 1.05 1.89
CA ALA A 194 -17.67 0.92 1.62
C ALA A 194 -18.36 0.04 2.66
N TYR A 195 -17.82 -1.14 2.93
CA TYR A 195 -18.50 -2.16 3.73
C TYR A 195 -18.09 -2.13 5.20
N GLY A 196 -16.94 -1.52 5.54
CA GLY A 196 -16.46 -1.49 6.93
C GLY A 196 -16.10 -2.84 7.51
N SER A 197 -15.90 -3.85 6.66
CA SER A 197 -15.47 -5.18 7.03
C SER A 197 -14.40 -5.65 6.04
N PHE A 198 -13.59 -6.62 6.47
CA PHE A 198 -12.77 -7.40 5.55
C PHE A 198 -13.61 -8.43 4.79
N ASP A 199 -14.94 -8.38 4.93
CA ASP A 199 -15.79 -9.43 4.40
C ASP A 199 -15.61 -9.45 2.89
N ARG A 200 -15.13 -10.60 2.41
CA ARG A 200 -14.34 -10.69 1.20
C ARG A 200 -15.28 -10.76 0.01
N HIS A 201 -16.01 -9.69 -0.27
CA HIS A 201 -16.42 -9.37 -1.63
C HIS A 201 -15.21 -8.81 -2.42
N GLY A 202 -14.01 -9.31 -2.11
CA GLY A 202 -12.73 -8.86 -2.62
C GLY A 202 -12.34 -9.63 -3.87
N PHE A 203 -11.56 -9.00 -4.72
CA PHE A 203 -10.91 -9.66 -5.84
C PHE A 203 -9.40 -9.71 -5.60
N TYR A 204 -8.77 -10.84 -5.89
CA TYR A 204 -7.32 -10.97 -5.93
C TYR A 204 -6.85 -10.99 -7.39
N SER A 205 -5.94 -10.09 -7.77
CA SER A 205 -5.35 -10.13 -9.10
C SER A 205 -4.12 -11.02 -9.10
N VAL A 206 -4.15 -12.07 -9.92
CA VAL A 206 -3.09 -13.08 -10.05
C VAL A 206 -1.78 -12.41 -10.49
N ARG A 207 -0.70 -12.68 -9.77
CA ARG A 207 0.66 -12.18 -10.02
C ARG A 207 1.51 -13.24 -10.74
N PRO A 208 2.61 -12.84 -11.40
CA PRO A 208 3.56 -13.81 -11.96
C PRO A 208 4.08 -14.77 -10.88
N GLY A 209 4.00 -16.07 -11.14
CA GLY A 209 4.44 -17.12 -10.21
C GLY A 209 3.39 -17.58 -9.20
N ASP A 210 2.19 -17.00 -9.21
CA ASP A 210 1.11 -17.47 -8.35
C ASP A 210 0.57 -18.85 -8.77
N THR A 211 0.23 -19.64 -7.77
CA THR A 211 -0.62 -20.82 -7.88
C THR A 211 -1.86 -20.61 -7.01
N LEU A 212 -2.94 -21.34 -7.27
CA LEU A 212 -4.14 -21.22 -6.43
C LEU A 212 -3.83 -21.56 -4.96
N GLY A 213 -2.89 -22.49 -4.74
CA GLY A 213 -2.39 -22.85 -3.42
C GLY A 213 -1.57 -21.76 -2.74
N SER A 214 -0.65 -21.12 -3.45
CA SER A 214 0.14 -20.02 -2.88
C SER A 214 -0.73 -18.81 -2.57
N ILE A 215 -1.70 -18.50 -3.43
CA ILE A 215 -2.70 -17.44 -3.19
C ILE A 215 -3.53 -17.77 -1.95
N ALA A 216 -4.08 -18.99 -1.88
CA ALA A 216 -4.85 -19.45 -0.73
C ALA A 216 -4.05 -19.32 0.58
N ALA A 217 -2.82 -19.82 0.60
CA ALA A 217 -1.94 -19.74 1.77
C ALA A 217 -1.64 -18.28 2.16
N HIS A 218 -1.30 -17.44 1.18
CA HIS A 218 -1.01 -16.02 1.40
C HIS A 218 -2.21 -15.26 1.99
N LEU A 219 -3.42 -15.55 1.50
CA LEU A 219 -4.66 -14.93 1.95
C LEU A 219 -5.28 -15.62 3.18
N ARG A 220 -4.61 -16.62 3.75
CA ARG A 220 -5.12 -17.47 4.84
C ARG A 220 -6.52 -18.03 4.52
N LEU A 221 -6.66 -18.53 3.30
CA LEU A 221 -7.84 -19.22 2.78
C LEU A 221 -7.49 -20.66 2.48
N THR A 222 -8.50 -21.50 2.28
CA THR A 222 -8.31 -22.81 1.65
C THR A 222 -8.41 -22.65 0.13
N GLN A 223 -7.69 -23.49 -0.62
CA GLN A 223 -7.89 -23.58 -2.07
C GLN A 223 -9.36 -23.85 -2.41
N GLN A 224 -10.01 -24.69 -1.62
CA GLN A 224 -11.42 -25.02 -1.78
C GLN A 224 -12.32 -23.78 -1.69
N ALA A 225 -12.09 -22.90 -0.71
CA ALA A 225 -12.88 -21.68 -0.57
C ALA A 225 -12.67 -20.73 -1.78
N LEU A 226 -11.46 -20.67 -2.35
CA LEU A 226 -11.22 -19.92 -3.59
C LEU A 226 -11.91 -20.55 -4.80
N LEU A 227 -11.92 -21.88 -4.92
CA LEU A 227 -12.63 -22.59 -5.99
C LEU A 227 -14.15 -22.38 -5.90
N ASP A 228 -14.69 -22.40 -4.68
CA ASP A 228 -16.11 -22.18 -4.44
C ASP A 228 -16.55 -20.75 -4.80
N ALA A 229 -15.70 -19.77 -4.53
CA ALA A 229 -15.91 -18.39 -4.98
C ALA A 229 -15.71 -18.19 -6.50
N ASN A 230 -14.92 -19.04 -7.15
CA ASN A 230 -14.54 -18.94 -8.57
C ASN A 230 -14.90 -20.20 -9.36
N GLY A 231 -16.19 -20.41 -9.63
CA GLY A 231 -16.70 -21.63 -10.28
C GLY A 231 -15.99 -22.02 -11.59
N ALA A 232 -15.53 -21.05 -12.39
CA ALA A 232 -14.79 -21.33 -13.62
C ALA A 232 -13.46 -22.08 -13.40
N LEU A 233 -12.85 -21.95 -12.22
CA LEU A 233 -11.60 -22.64 -11.87
C LEU A 233 -11.82 -24.05 -11.31
N LYS A 234 -13.06 -24.43 -10.97
CA LYS A 234 -13.38 -25.80 -10.52
C LYS A 234 -13.06 -26.86 -11.57
N VAL A 235 -13.15 -26.50 -12.85
CA VAL A 235 -12.84 -27.39 -13.98
C VAL A 235 -11.33 -27.55 -14.17
N ASN A 236 -10.56 -26.48 -13.98
CA ASN A 236 -9.10 -26.52 -14.05
C ASN A 236 -8.45 -25.48 -13.10
N PRO A 237 -8.06 -25.90 -11.89
CA PRO A 237 -7.45 -25.02 -10.88
C PRO A 237 -6.09 -24.42 -11.27
N HIS A 238 -5.43 -24.97 -12.29
CA HIS A 238 -4.12 -24.50 -12.76
C HIS A 238 -4.22 -23.44 -13.86
N LYS A 239 -5.43 -23.14 -14.35
CA LYS A 239 -5.66 -22.17 -15.42
C LYS A 239 -5.73 -20.73 -14.92
N LEU A 240 -4.75 -20.32 -14.11
CA LEU A 240 -4.62 -18.94 -13.66
C LEU A 240 -3.88 -18.11 -14.70
N SER A 241 -4.45 -16.95 -15.06
CA SER A 241 -3.79 -15.99 -15.96
C SER A 241 -3.29 -14.80 -15.15
N ILE A 242 -2.07 -14.32 -15.42
CA ILE A 242 -1.54 -13.11 -14.78
C ILE A 242 -2.50 -11.94 -15.04
N GLY A 243 -2.83 -11.18 -14.00
CA GLY A 243 -3.80 -10.09 -14.02
C GLY A 243 -5.27 -10.53 -13.84
N GLN A 244 -5.57 -11.83 -13.90
CA GLN A 244 -6.92 -12.36 -13.67
C GLN A 244 -7.42 -12.01 -12.28
N GLU A 245 -8.67 -11.55 -12.18
CA GLU A 245 -9.31 -11.28 -10.90
C GLU A 245 -10.04 -12.51 -10.36
N LEU A 246 -9.61 -12.99 -9.20
CA LEU A 246 -10.25 -14.08 -8.45
C LEU A 246 -11.18 -13.49 -7.39
N LYS A 247 -12.46 -13.87 -7.42
CA LYS A 247 -13.39 -13.61 -6.34
C LYS A 247 -12.90 -14.28 -5.07
N LEU A 248 -12.86 -13.56 -3.97
CA LEU A 248 -12.56 -14.13 -2.68
C LEU A 248 -13.87 -14.63 -2.04
N PRO A 249 -13.83 -15.74 -1.29
CA PRO A 249 -15.00 -16.27 -0.60
C PRO A 249 -15.42 -15.32 0.52
N VAL A 250 -16.70 -14.97 0.53
CA VAL A 250 -17.36 -14.28 1.65
C VAL A 250 -17.26 -15.20 2.86
N VAL A 251 -16.66 -14.71 3.94
CA VAL A 251 -16.53 -15.51 5.16
C VAL A 251 -17.36 -14.78 6.20
N ALA A 252 -18.57 -15.30 6.43
CA ALA A 252 -19.47 -14.83 7.48
C ALA A 252 -18.79 -14.87 8.86
#